data_AF-A0A3C0TCN1-F1
#
_entry.id   AF-A0A3C0TCN1-F1
#
_cell.length_a   1.000
_cell.length_b   1.000
_cell.length_c   1.000
_cell.angle_alpha   90.00
_cell.angle_beta   90.00
_cell.angle_gamma   90.00
#
_symmetry.space_group_name_H-M   'P 1'
#
loop_
_entity.id
_entity.type
_entity.pdbx_description
1 polymer ?
#
loop_
_entity_poly.entity_id
_entity_poly.type
_entity_poly.pdbx_seq_one_letter_code
_entity_poly.pdbx_strand_id
1 'polypeptide(L)'
;MSLLPLLSSALLLATGILLVLKAQPRTIQAEGFVIASLLFLLPIKDFSVANYASVLMGDLSPVTLTLLTIFVYQRLTGRSLGDRYKQDVGRLQILVSIVAVILYPTALGFSSIDVYSFGYYPVVLTPLLMALFCLSIYRGWYYLGSILAAAWICYQAGILDSDNLWDYLLDPFLAIWCLSNVKKVWGLPSTDVIQEGLLFVVGAFLIFAVVHSRINPDAFSKYFVIEDGFLEYATVVGILAGLVLCIRRVVVLRRVREIRFLAVTSMLALVCLFGAGEEVSWGQRIFGIQSPEYFLDNNLQQETGLHNLAFEVNGRTISVNKLVFGTGLALGLLIYLFVMAPLYRTRPGVAHWLDHMAVPMPRNYHIAGYLLIVLVVELLVDSTQRGEVTEFTGIIIFLLNLWFPYNAHIYHQHDLMDRDSPRYNSPPAKP
;
A
#
# COMPACT_ATOMS: atom_id res chain seq x y z
N MET A 1 -8.80 -36.86 -0.39
CA MET A 1 -8.94 -35.51 0.19
C MET A 1 -7.78 -35.31 1.14
N SER A 2 -7.12 -34.17 1.08
CA SER A 2 -6.03 -33.82 2.00
C SER A 2 -6.58 -33.85 3.45
N LEU A 3 -5.74 -34.24 4.42
CA LEU A 3 -6.15 -34.37 5.83
C LEU A 3 -6.48 -32.99 6.45
N LEU A 4 -5.90 -31.93 5.89
CA LEU A 4 -5.92 -30.61 6.47
C LEU A 4 -7.29 -29.89 6.36
N PRO A 5 -7.98 -29.87 5.22
CA PRO A 5 -9.37 -29.36 5.10
C PRO A 5 -10.36 -30.03 6.06
N LEU A 6 -10.12 -31.31 6.31
CA LEU A 6 -10.91 -32.11 7.23
C LEU A 6 -10.69 -31.66 8.69
N LEU A 7 -9.43 -31.50 9.08
CA LEU A 7 -9.05 -31.06 10.43
C LEU A 7 -9.44 -29.60 10.69
N SER A 8 -9.32 -28.72 9.69
CA SER A 8 -9.71 -27.31 9.79
C SER A 8 -11.23 -27.17 10.01
N SER A 9 -12.03 -27.93 9.25
CA SER A 9 -13.48 -27.96 9.38
C SER A 9 -13.91 -28.52 10.74
N ALA A 10 -13.28 -29.61 11.19
CA ALA A 10 -13.54 -30.18 12.52
C ALA A 10 -13.20 -29.19 13.64
N LEU A 11 -12.08 -28.45 13.52
CA LEU A 11 -11.69 -27.41 14.48
C LEU A 11 -12.72 -26.28 14.56
N LEU A 12 -13.21 -25.79 13.41
CA LEU A 12 -14.23 -24.74 13.37
C LEU A 12 -15.54 -25.20 14.02
N LEU A 13 -16.04 -26.38 13.66
CA LEU A 13 -17.27 -26.95 14.22
C LEU A 13 -17.13 -27.17 15.73
N ALA A 14 -16.02 -27.75 16.19
CA ALA A 14 -15.75 -27.96 17.60
C ALA A 14 -15.61 -26.62 18.37
N THR A 15 -15.09 -25.58 17.73
CA THR A 15 -15.07 -24.22 18.31
C THR A 15 -16.48 -23.69 18.53
N GLY A 16 -17.43 -24.02 17.64
CA GLY A 16 -18.86 -23.72 17.84
C GLY A 16 -19.42 -24.33 19.13
N ILE A 17 -19.02 -25.55 19.48
CA ILE A 17 -19.45 -26.21 20.72
C ILE A 17 -18.95 -25.47 21.97
N LEU A 18 -17.75 -24.89 21.94
CA LEU A 18 -17.25 -24.05 23.03
C LEU A 18 -18.11 -22.80 23.27
N LEU A 19 -18.73 -22.26 22.21
CA LEU A 19 -19.66 -21.13 22.32
C LEU A 19 -20.98 -21.54 22.96
N VAL A 20 -21.47 -22.75 22.66
CA VAL A 20 -22.68 -23.32 23.27
C VAL A 20 -22.45 -23.62 24.75
N LEU A 21 -21.31 -24.23 25.08
CA LEU A 21 -20.93 -24.59 26.45
C LEU A 21 -20.36 -23.40 27.24
N LYS A 22 -20.59 -22.15 26.79
CA LYS A 22 -19.93 -20.97 27.38
C LYS A 22 -20.22 -20.75 28.87
N ALA A 23 -21.36 -21.25 29.35
CA ALA A 23 -21.79 -21.14 30.76
C ALA A 23 -21.26 -22.28 31.65
N GLN A 24 -20.67 -23.32 31.07
CA GLN A 24 -20.23 -24.52 31.78
C GLN A 24 -18.80 -24.37 32.34
N PRO A 25 -18.41 -25.17 33.34
CA PRO A 25 -17.01 -25.28 33.78
C PRO A 25 -16.05 -25.61 32.64
N ARG A 26 -14.79 -25.17 32.76
CA ARG A 26 -13.78 -25.36 31.71
C ARG A 26 -13.48 -26.82 31.41
N THR A 27 -13.60 -27.71 32.41
CA THR A 27 -13.47 -29.16 32.23
C THR A 27 -14.52 -29.69 31.26
N ILE A 28 -15.79 -29.33 31.46
CA ILE A 28 -16.90 -29.70 30.58
C ILE A 28 -16.72 -29.09 29.19
N GLN A 29 -16.23 -27.84 29.10
CA GLN A 29 -15.90 -27.23 27.80
C GLN A 29 -14.79 -28.01 27.08
N ALA A 30 -13.74 -28.44 27.79
CA ALA A 30 -12.63 -29.21 27.22
C ALA A 30 -13.09 -30.59 26.75
N GLU A 31 -13.82 -31.32 27.60
CA GLU A 31 -14.41 -32.62 27.26
C GLU A 31 -15.35 -32.50 26.07
N GLY A 32 -16.25 -31.52 26.08
CA GLY A 32 -17.17 -31.26 24.99
C GLY A 32 -16.47 -30.91 23.68
N PHE A 33 -15.41 -30.11 23.73
CA PHE A 33 -14.58 -29.80 22.56
C PHE A 33 -13.91 -31.05 21.99
N VAL A 34 -13.23 -31.85 22.83
CA VAL A 34 -12.53 -33.07 22.39
C VAL A 34 -13.52 -34.09 21.81
N ILE A 35 -14.63 -34.34 22.51
CA ILE A 35 -15.68 -35.24 22.04
C ILE A 35 -16.23 -34.76 20.70
N ALA A 36 -16.55 -33.47 20.58
CA ALA A 36 -17.06 -32.90 19.33
C ALA A 36 -16.04 -33.01 18.18
N SER A 37 -14.77 -32.67 18.41
CA SER A 37 -13.71 -32.82 17.41
C SER A 37 -13.60 -34.25 16.89
N LEU A 38 -13.65 -35.24 17.79
CA LEU A 38 -13.61 -36.65 17.40
C LEU A 38 -14.88 -37.05 16.64
N LEU A 39 -16.07 -36.69 17.15
CA LEU A 39 -17.35 -36.99 16.51
C LEU A 39 -17.47 -36.40 15.11
N PHE A 40 -17.01 -35.16 14.90
CA PHE A 40 -17.06 -34.54 13.58
C PHE A 40 -16.10 -35.17 12.57
N LEU A 41 -15.06 -35.86 13.03
CA LEU A 41 -14.12 -36.62 12.19
C LEU A 41 -14.60 -38.06 11.92
N LEU A 42 -15.51 -38.60 12.74
CA LEU A 42 -16.02 -39.96 12.53
C LEU A 42 -16.86 -40.03 11.24
N PRO A 43 -16.58 -40.99 10.35
CA PRO A 43 -17.37 -41.17 9.14
C PRO A 43 -18.77 -41.70 9.48
N ILE A 44 -19.79 -41.07 8.92
CA ILE A 44 -21.15 -41.59 8.92
C ILE A 44 -21.39 -42.15 7.52
N LYS A 45 -21.36 -43.48 7.40
CA LYS A 45 -21.25 -44.20 6.12
C LYS A 45 -19.90 -43.91 5.44
N ASP A 46 -19.88 -43.02 4.45
CA ASP A 46 -18.71 -42.76 3.60
C ASP A 46 -18.00 -41.42 3.92
N PHE A 47 -18.70 -40.48 4.58
CA PHE A 47 -18.17 -39.14 4.87
C PHE A 47 -18.45 -38.73 6.31
N SER A 48 -17.51 -38.01 6.92
CA SER A 48 -17.72 -37.40 8.23
C SER A 48 -18.46 -36.07 8.12
N VAL A 49 -18.96 -35.56 9.24
CA VAL A 49 -19.59 -34.22 9.28
C VAL A 49 -18.61 -33.13 8.85
N ALA A 50 -17.33 -33.28 9.24
CA ALA A 50 -16.28 -32.36 8.83
C ALA A 50 -15.98 -32.44 7.32
N ASN A 51 -16.14 -33.59 6.66
CA ASN A 51 -16.07 -33.68 5.19
C ASN A 51 -17.17 -32.85 4.54
N TYR A 52 -18.43 -33.00 4.98
CA TYR A 52 -19.54 -32.21 4.43
C TYR A 52 -19.34 -30.71 4.66
N ALA A 53 -18.87 -30.32 5.83
CA ALA A 53 -18.54 -28.93 6.12
C ALA A 53 -17.43 -28.40 5.22
N SER A 54 -16.34 -29.17 5.05
CA SER A 54 -15.22 -28.80 4.17
C SER A 54 -15.66 -28.58 2.72
N VAL A 55 -16.54 -29.44 2.19
CA VAL A 55 -17.09 -29.27 0.84
C VAL A 55 -17.93 -27.99 0.70
N LEU A 56 -18.70 -27.63 1.71
CA LEU A 56 -19.57 -26.45 1.67
C LEU A 56 -18.82 -25.14 1.93
N MET A 57 -17.80 -25.18 2.79
CA MET A 57 -17.11 -24.00 3.30
C MET A 57 -15.84 -23.68 2.51
N GLY A 58 -15.25 -24.66 1.83
CA GLY A 58 -13.89 -24.58 1.34
C GLY A 58 -12.87 -24.65 2.48
N ASP A 59 -11.61 -24.38 2.13
CA ASP A 59 -10.51 -24.38 3.08
C ASP A 59 -10.51 -23.10 3.93
N LEU A 60 -10.22 -23.26 5.22
CA LEU A 60 -10.01 -22.12 6.11
C LEU A 60 -8.58 -21.60 5.95
N SER A 61 -8.44 -20.28 5.91
CA SER A 61 -7.12 -19.65 5.85
C SER A 61 -6.28 -19.99 7.10
N PRO A 62 -4.95 -20.14 6.98
CA PRO A 62 -4.01 -20.16 8.10
C PRO A 62 -4.23 -19.03 9.10
N VAL A 63 -4.66 -17.85 8.65
CA VAL A 63 -5.03 -16.73 9.53
C VAL A 63 -6.20 -17.12 10.43
N THR A 64 -7.30 -17.62 9.86
CA THR A 64 -8.46 -18.10 10.63
C THR A 64 -8.09 -19.26 11.54
N LEU A 65 -7.32 -20.24 11.06
CA LEU A 65 -6.88 -21.37 11.87
C LEU A 65 -6.04 -20.92 13.07
N THR A 66 -5.15 -19.96 12.87
CA THR A 66 -4.34 -19.38 13.95
C THR A 66 -5.24 -18.69 14.98
N LEU A 67 -6.18 -17.86 14.55
CA LEU A 67 -7.11 -17.16 15.45
C LEU A 67 -8.04 -18.12 16.21
N LEU A 68 -8.57 -19.15 15.55
CA LEU A 68 -9.40 -20.19 16.19
C LEU A 68 -8.59 -20.98 17.22
N THR A 69 -7.36 -21.38 16.89
CA THR A 69 -6.47 -22.10 17.80
C THR A 69 -6.18 -21.26 19.05
N ILE A 70 -5.89 -19.98 18.87
CA ILE A 70 -5.68 -19.05 19.99
C ILE A 70 -6.97 -18.90 20.81
N PHE A 71 -8.12 -18.76 20.16
CA PHE A 71 -9.41 -18.67 20.86
C PHE A 71 -9.68 -19.91 21.73
N VAL A 72 -9.51 -21.11 21.15
CA VAL A 72 -9.65 -22.39 21.88
C VAL A 72 -8.69 -22.44 23.07
N TYR A 73 -7.41 -22.10 22.86
CA TYR A 73 -6.42 -22.06 23.93
C TYR A 73 -6.83 -21.13 25.08
N GLN A 74 -7.22 -19.89 24.77
CA GLN A 74 -7.65 -18.92 25.79
C GLN A 74 -8.91 -19.38 26.52
N ARG A 75 -9.84 -20.02 25.80
CA ARG A 75 -11.10 -20.50 26.35
C ARG A 75 -10.89 -21.67 27.33
N LEU A 76 -10.08 -22.65 26.94
CA LEU A 76 -9.83 -23.86 27.73
C LEU A 76 -8.90 -23.60 28.91
N THR A 77 -7.87 -22.78 28.74
CA THR A 77 -6.89 -22.49 29.81
C THR A 77 -7.32 -21.32 30.69
N GLY A 78 -8.16 -20.41 30.18
CA GLY A 78 -8.49 -19.14 30.80
C GLY A 78 -7.36 -18.12 30.80
N ARG A 79 -6.23 -18.41 30.16
CA ARG A 79 -5.12 -17.47 30.02
C ARG A 79 -5.46 -16.47 28.92
N SER A 80 -5.38 -15.18 29.22
CA SER A 80 -5.52 -14.12 28.21
C SER A 80 -4.15 -13.73 27.68
N LEU A 81 -4.05 -13.46 26.38
CA LEU A 81 -2.83 -12.93 25.75
C LEU A 81 -2.66 -11.40 25.96
N GLY A 82 -3.48 -10.79 26.82
CA GLY A 82 -3.39 -9.39 27.20
C GLY A 82 -3.87 -8.42 26.11
N ASP A 83 -3.68 -7.13 26.34
CA ASP A 83 -4.24 -6.08 25.48
C ASP A 83 -3.45 -5.87 24.18
N ARG A 84 -2.15 -6.18 24.15
CA ARG A 84 -1.35 -6.11 22.91
C ARG A 84 -1.92 -7.02 21.83
N TYR A 85 -2.26 -8.26 22.18
CA TYR A 85 -2.93 -9.21 21.28
C TYR A 85 -4.25 -8.64 20.75
N LYS A 86 -5.10 -8.09 21.64
CA LYS A 86 -6.39 -7.52 21.23
C LYS A 86 -6.22 -6.35 20.26
N GLN A 87 -5.23 -5.49 20.48
CA GLN A 87 -4.94 -4.37 19.59
C GLN A 87 -4.46 -4.85 18.22
N ASP A 88 -3.55 -5.83 18.17
CA ASP A 88 -3.05 -6.40 16.92
C ASP A 88 -4.15 -7.11 16.12
N VAL A 89 -5.03 -7.85 16.80
CA VAL A 89 -6.22 -8.44 16.18
C VAL A 89 -7.18 -7.34 15.69
N GLY A 90 -7.34 -6.25 16.42
CA GLY A 90 -8.10 -5.09 15.96
C GLY A 90 -7.54 -4.47 14.67
N ARG A 91 -6.21 -4.37 14.55
CA ARG A 91 -5.54 -3.93 13.31
C ARG A 91 -5.78 -4.91 12.17
N LEU A 92 -5.64 -6.21 12.41
CA LEU A 92 -5.97 -7.25 11.44
C LEU A 92 -7.42 -7.14 10.97
N GLN A 93 -8.37 -6.92 11.89
CA GLN A 93 -9.79 -6.76 11.56
C GLN A 93 -10.04 -5.59 10.63
N ILE A 94 -9.41 -4.44 10.87
CA ILE A 94 -9.51 -3.26 9.98
C ILE A 94 -8.94 -3.60 8.60
N LEU A 95 -7.73 -4.16 8.54
CA LEU A 95 -7.06 -4.51 7.28
C LEU A 95 -7.89 -5.49 6.46
N VAL A 96 -8.31 -6.60 7.07
CA VAL A 96 -9.15 -7.63 6.42
C VAL A 96 -10.49 -7.05 5.98
N SER A 97 -11.09 -6.17 6.77
CA SER A 97 -12.37 -5.54 6.39
C SER A 97 -12.23 -4.63 5.18
N ILE A 98 -11.17 -3.82 5.12
CA ILE A 98 -10.88 -2.96 3.95
C ILE A 98 -10.66 -3.82 2.70
N VAL A 99 -9.84 -4.88 2.82
CA VAL A 99 -9.58 -5.80 1.72
C VAL A 99 -10.86 -6.53 1.29
N ALA A 100 -11.65 -7.06 2.21
CA ALA A 100 -12.85 -7.85 1.91
C ALA A 100 -13.93 -7.05 1.17
N VAL A 101 -14.10 -5.76 1.50
CA VAL A 101 -15.08 -4.88 0.84
C VAL A 101 -14.71 -4.62 -0.63
N ILE A 102 -13.44 -4.75 -1.00
CA ILE A 102 -12.98 -4.58 -2.37
C ILE A 102 -12.92 -5.95 -3.06
N LEU A 103 -12.22 -6.91 -2.45
CA LEU A 103 -11.87 -8.20 -3.04
C LEU A 103 -13.09 -9.04 -3.40
N TYR A 104 -14.05 -9.25 -2.49
CA TYR A 104 -15.19 -10.13 -2.79
C TYR A 104 -16.12 -9.57 -3.86
N PRO A 105 -16.52 -8.29 -3.84
CA PRO A 105 -17.31 -7.73 -4.94
C PRO A 105 -16.60 -7.82 -6.29
N THR A 106 -15.28 -7.55 -6.33
CA THR A 106 -14.51 -7.68 -7.58
C THR A 106 -14.46 -9.12 -8.08
N ALA A 107 -14.28 -10.10 -7.20
CA ALA A 107 -14.24 -11.52 -7.56
C ALA A 107 -15.60 -12.06 -8.02
N LEU A 108 -16.70 -11.47 -7.52
CA LEU A 108 -18.07 -11.81 -7.92
C LEU A 108 -18.49 -11.16 -9.27
N GLY A 109 -17.60 -10.40 -9.91
CA GLY A 109 -17.87 -9.78 -11.21
C GLY A 109 -18.59 -8.44 -11.15
N PHE A 110 -18.65 -7.77 -9.98
CA PHE A 110 -19.18 -6.40 -9.87
C PHE A 110 -18.22 -5.31 -10.39
N SER A 111 -17.02 -5.69 -10.84
CA SER A 111 -16.03 -4.81 -11.45
C SER A 111 -15.41 -5.49 -12.66
N SER A 112 -14.84 -4.70 -13.58
CA SER A 112 -14.04 -5.21 -14.69
C SER A 112 -12.68 -5.74 -14.25
N ILE A 113 -12.21 -5.33 -13.07
CA ILE A 113 -10.95 -5.79 -12.47
C ILE A 113 -11.27 -6.85 -11.43
N ASP A 114 -10.64 -8.03 -11.57
CA ASP A 114 -10.68 -9.08 -10.57
C ASP A 114 -9.43 -9.04 -9.67
N VAL A 115 -9.57 -8.48 -8.47
CA VAL A 115 -8.47 -8.39 -7.49
C VAL A 115 -8.07 -9.76 -6.93
N TYR A 116 -8.99 -10.73 -6.91
CA TYR A 116 -8.70 -12.08 -6.43
C TYR A 116 -7.70 -12.81 -7.36
N SER A 117 -7.74 -12.50 -8.66
CA SER A 117 -6.78 -13.03 -9.63
C SER A 117 -5.32 -12.72 -9.30
N PHE A 118 -5.04 -11.60 -8.63
CA PHE A 118 -3.68 -11.19 -8.25
C PHE A 118 -3.03 -12.12 -7.23
N GLY A 119 -3.80 -12.99 -6.56
CA GLY A 119 -3.23 -13.96 -5.63
C GLY A 119 -2.65 -15.21 -6.31
N TYR A 120 -3.01 -15.52 -7.56
CA TYR A 120 -2.39 -16.63 -8.31
C TYR A 120 -0.95 -16.33 -8.74
N TYR A 121 -0.66 -15.05 -9.02
CA TYR A 121 0.70 -14.59 -9.31
C TYR A 121 1.02 -13.33 -8.48
N PRO A 122 1.39 -13.51 -7.20
CA PRO A 122 1.35 -12.45 -6.19
C PRO A 122 2.54 -11.48 -6.23
N VAL A 123 2.88 -10.96 -7.41
CA VAL A 123 4.01 -10.01 -7.57
C VAL A 123 3.77 -8.67 -6.90
N VAL A 124 2.52 -8.29 -6.71
CA VAL A 124 2.13 -7.08 -5.96
C VAL A 124 1.89 -7.40 -4.49
N LEU A 125 1.19 -8.52 -4.21
CA LEU A 125 0.80 -8.88 -2.86
C LEU A 125 2.01 -9.27 -2.00
N THR A 126 3.02 -9.92 -2.58
CA THR A 126 4.25 -10.31 -1.88
C THR A 126 5.00 -9.12 -1.26
N PRO A 127 5.39 -8.07 -2.03
CA PRO A 127 6.06 -6.91 -1.44
C PRO A 127 5.16 -6.12 -0.48
N LEU A 128 3.83 -6.09 -0.69
CA LEU A 128 2.90 -5.47 0.27
C LEU A 128 2.86 -6.21 1.61
N LEU A 129 2.81 -7.55 1.59
CA LEU A 129 2.88 -8.37 2.79
C LEU A 129 4.22 -8.21 3.50
N MET A 130 5.33 -8.17 2.75
CA MET A 130 6.65 -7.91 3.29
C MET A 130 6.71 -6.54 4.00
N ALA A 131 6.19 -5.49 3.37
CA ALA A 131 6.12 -4.16 3.97
C ALA A 131 5.31 -4.15 5.27
N LEU A 132 4.14 -4.77 5.27
CA LEU A 132 3.28 -4.85 6.45
C LEU A 132 3.92 -5.69 7.57
N PHE A 133 4.60 -6.78 7.23
CA PHE A 133 5.37 -7.58 8.18
C PHE A 133 6.49 -6.77 8.82
N CYS A 134 7.33 -6.10 8.02
CA CYS A 134 8.42 -5.27 8.54
C CYS A 134 7.91 -4.12 9.42
N LEU A 135 6.83 -3.44 9.01
CA LEU A 135 6.18 -2.42 9.83
C LEU A 135 5.67 -3.00 11.15
N SER A 136 5.08 -4.20 11.12
CA SER A 136 4.57 -4.87 12.32
C SER A 136 5.70 -5.17 13.31
N ILE A 137 6.86 -5.64 12.83
CA ILE A 137 8.03 -5.86 13.68
C ILE A 137 8.56 -4.54 14.25
N TYR A 138 8.70 -3.51 13.39
CA TYR A 138 9.21 -2.19 13.79
C TYR A 138 8.33 -1.52 14.86
N ARG A 139 6.99 -1.65 14.77
CA ARG A 139 6.05 -1.08 15.74
C ARG A 139 5.73 -1.99 16.93
N GLY A 140 6.31 -3.19 16.97
CA GLY A 140 6.08 -4.17 18.05
C GLY A 140 4.70 -4.85 17.99
N TRP A 141 4.05 -4.88 16.82
CA TRP A 141 2.81 -5.61 16.55
C TRP A 141 3.11 -7.08 16.28
N TYR A 142 3.77 -7.73 17.24
CA TYR A 142 4.34 -9.06 17.04
C TYR A 142 3.29 -10.13 16.75
N TYR A 143 2.06 -10.00 17.25
CA TYR A 143 1.01 -10.98 16.94
C TYR A 143 0.55 -10.85 15.49
N LEU A 144 0.34 -9.63 15.01
CA LEU A 144 0.03 -9.39 13.59
C LEU A 144 1.16 -9.89 12.69
N GLY A 145 2.41 -9.51 12.99
CA GLY A 145 3.58 -9.96 12.23
C GLY A 145 3.73 -11.49 12.21
N SER A 146 3.50 -12.16 13.34
CA SER A 146 3.59 -13.63 13.43
C SER A 146 2.49 -14.32 12.63
N ILE A 147 1.26 -13.79 12.64
CA ILE A 147 0.14 -14.32 11.85
C ILE A 147 0.44 -14.20 10.35
N LEU A 148 0.93 -13.04 9.91
CA LEU A 148 1.30 -12.82 8.50
C LEU A 148 2.45 -13.72 8.07
N ALA A 149 3.48 -13.87 8.90
CA ALA A 149 4.60 -14.75 8.63
C ALA A 149 4.16 -16.22 8.55
N ALA A 150 3.29 -16.67 9.46
CA ALA A 150 2.75 -18.02 9.43
C ALA A 150 1.93 -18.27 8.15
N ALA A 151 1.06 -17.34 7.76
CA ALA A 151 0.29 -17.43 6.51
C ALA A 151 1.21 -17.51 5.28
N TRP A 152 2.25 -16.68 5.21
CA TRP A 152 3.24 -16.69 4.14
C TRP A 152 4.02 -18.01 4.08
N ILE A 153 4.45 -18.55 5.23
CA ILE A 153 5.14 -19.84 5.30
C ILE A 153 4.23 -20.97 4.82
N CYS A 154 2.96 -20.96 5.23
CA CYS A 154 1.98 -21.92 4.75
C CYS A 154 1.80 -21.86 3.23
N TYR A 155 1.76 -20.66 2.66
CA TYR A 155 1.68 -20.46 1.21
C TYR A 155 2.89 -21.04 0.49
N GLN A 156 4.10 -20.72 0.95
CA GLN A 156 5.33 -21.23 0.34
C GLN A 156 5.49 -22.74 0.48
N ALA A 157 4.91 -23.33 1.52
CA ALA A 157 4.90 -24.77 1.73
C ALA A 157 3.77 -25.51 0.97
N GLY A 158 2.89 -24.79 0.26
CA GLY A 158 1.77 -25.40 -0.48
C GLY A 158 0.84 -26.20 0.44
N ILE A 159 0.55 -25.65 1.63
CA ILE A 159 -0.19 -26.38 2.68
C ILE A 159 -1.67 -26.56 2.33
N LEU A 160 -2.27 -25.60 1.63
CA LEU A 160 -3.64 -25.72 1.11
C LEU A 160 -3.62 -26.28 -0.31
N ASP A 161 -4.75 -26.82 -0.75
CA ASP A 161 -4.90 -27.30 -2.14
C ASP A 161 -4.99 -26.13 -3.15
N SER A 162 -5.19 -24.89 -2.66
CA SER A 162 -5.16 -23.68 -3.47
C SER A 162 -3.75 -23.12 -3.66
N ASP A 163 -3.47 -22.64 -4.87
CA ASP A 163 -2.25 -21.92 -5.24
C ASP A 163 -2.41 -20.39 -5.14
N ASN A 164 -3.56 -19.90 -4.67
CA ASN A 164 -3.86 -18.47 -4.56
C ASN A 164 -3.49 -17.93 -3.17
N LEU A 165 -2.61 -16.92 -3.10
CA LEU A 165 -2.14 -16.33 -1.84
C LEU A 165 -3.27 -15.69 -1.02
N TRP A 166 -4.37 -15.24 -1.62
CA TRP A 166 -5.49 -14.68 -0.86
C TRP A 166 -6.13 -15.71 0.07
N ASP A 167 -6.23 -16.98 -0.36
CA ASP A 167 -6.80 -18.07 0.44
C ASP A 167 -5.97 -18.37 1.70
N TYR A 168 -4.69 -18.01 1.68
CA TYR A 168 -3.82 -18.15 2.84
C TYR A 168 -3.99 -17.00 3.87
N LEU A 169 -4.51 -15.85 3.43
CA LEU A 169 -4.65 -14.63 4.23
C LEU A 169 -6.08 -14.38 4.72
N LEU A 170 -7.06 -14.85 3.95
CA LEU A 170 -8.46 -14.49 4.05
C LEU A 170 -9.32 -15.70 3.66
N ASP A 171 -10.45 -15.84 4.35
CA ASP A 171 -11.56 -16.69 3.92
C ASP A 171 -12.89 -16.01 4.26
N PRO A 172 -14.04 -16.48 3.71
CA PRO A 172 -15.32 -15.83 3.91
C PRO A 172 -15.73 -15.71 5.39
N PHE A 173 -15.35 -16.67 6.25
CA PHE A 173 -15.68 -16.61 7.67
C PHE A 173 -14.87 -15.52 8.39
N LEU A 174 -13.57 -15.42 8.08
CA LEU A 174 -12.74 -14.33 8.58
C LEU A 174 -13.29 -12.98 8.16
N ALA A 175 -13.66 -12.85 6.89
CA ALA A 175 -14.20 -11.62 6.33
C ALA A 175 -15.48 -11.19 7.04
N ILE A 176 -16.45 -12.10 7.18
CA ILE A 176 -17.71 -11.84 7.88
C ILE A 176 -17.45 -11.44 9.34
N TRP A 177 -16.56 -12.15 10.03
CA TRP A 177 -16.24 -11.85 11.43
C TRP A 177 -15.57 -10.48 11.59
N CYS A 178 -14.61 -10.15 10.73
CA CYS A 178 -13.94 -8.86 10.72
C CYS A 178 -14.93 -7.73 10.44
N LEU A 179 -15.74 -7.85 9.37
CA LEU A 179 -16.73 -6.84 8.99
C LEU A 179 -17.79 -6.60 10.08
N SER A 180 -18.24 -7.68 10.72
CA SER A 180 -19.22 -7.60 11.81
C SER A 180 -18.69 -6.90 13.06
N ASN A 181 -17.36 -6.87 13.25
CA ASN A 181 -16.73 -6.29 14.44
C ASN A 181 -15.93 -5.01 14.16
N VAL A 182 -15.74 -4.62 12.91
CA VAL A 182 -14.87 -3.50 12.52
C VAL A 182 -15.25 -2.19 13.21
N LYS A 183 -16.55 -1.92 13.41
CA LYS A 183 -17.03 -0.70 14.08
C LYS A 183 -16.52 -0.55 15.52
N LYS A 184 -16.23 -1.66 16.21
CA LYS A 184 -15.75 -1.65 17.60
C LYS A 184 -14.27 -1.30 17.72
N VAL A 185 -13.52 -1.52 16.63
CA VAL A 185 -12.06 -1.35 16.59
C VAL A 185 -11.64 -0.23 15.64
N TRP A 186 -12.58 0.35 14.89
CA TRP A 186 -12.30 1.35 13.85
C TRP A 186 -11.53 2.55 14.40
N GLY A 187 -10.42 2.86 13.75
CA GLY A 187 -9.60 4.03 14.03
C GLY A 187 -8.63 4.26 12.87
N LEU A 188 -8.44 5.51 12.49
CA LEU A 188 -7.43 5.85 11.50
C LEU A 188 -6.03 5.67 12.11
N PRO A 189 -5.08 5.08 11.37
CA PRO A 189 -3.70 5.02 11.84
C PRO A 189 -3.15 6.43 12.06
N SER A 190 -2.31 6.59 13.08
CA SER A 190 -1.56 7.85 13.30
C SER A 190 -0.73 8.19 12.05
N THR A 191 -0.49 9.48 11.81
CA THR A 191 0.34 9.96 10.68
C THR A 191 1.72 9.32 10.64
N ASP A 192 2.33 9.04 11.80
CA ASP A 192 3.64 8.39 11.88
C ASP A 192 3.61 6.97 11.31
N VAL A 193 2.55 6.21 11.62
CA VAL A 193 2.34 4.85 11.09
C VAL A 193 2.14 4.89 9.58
N ILE A 194 1.41 5.88 9.06
CA ILE A 194 1.23 6.05 7.61
C ILE A 194 2.57 6.35 6.94
N GLN A 195 3.34 7.30 7.51
CA GLN A 195 4.65 7.68 7.00
C GLN A 195 5.62 6.48 6.98
N GLU A 196 5.72 5.76 8.10
CA GLU A 196 6.56 4.57 8.24
C GLU A 196 6.11 3.45 7.30
N GLY A 197 4.79 3.20 7.21
CA GLY A 197 4.23 2.20 6.31
C GLY A 197 4.55 2.48 4.84
N LEU A 198 4.43 3.73 4.39
CA LEU A 198 4.80 4.13 3.03
C LEU A 198 6.30 3.94 2.76
N LEU A 199 7.17 4.21 3.73
CA LEU A 199 8.61 3.95 3.60
C LEU A 199 8.92 2.43 3.53
N PHE A 200 8.22 1.61 4.31
CA PHE A 200 8.34 0.15 4.22
C PHE A 200 7.83 -0.39 2.88
N VAL A 201 6.77 0.21 2.31
CA VAL A 201 6.31 -0.12 0.94
C VAL A 201 7.41 0.18 -0.08
N VAL A 202 8.02 1.37 -0.04
CA VAL A 202 9.16 1.71 -0.92
C VAL A 202 10.28 0.67 -0.78
N GLY A 203 10.72 0.38 0.44
CA GLY A 203 11.80 -0.58 0.69
C GLY A 203 11.47 -1.99 0.19
N ALA A 204 10.26 -2.48 0.47
CA ALA A 204 9.85 -3.83 0.07
C ALA A 204 9.73 -3.97 -1.46
N PHE A 205 9.17 -2.98 -2.15
CA PHE A 205 9.08 -2.98 -3.61
C PHE A 205 10.45 -2.87 -4.28
N LEU A 206 11.38 -2.07 -3.74
CA LEU A 206 12.77 -2.01 -4.24
C LEU A 206 13.48 -3.36 -4.08
N ILE A 207 13.39 -3.99 -2.90
CA ILE A 207 13.99 -5.30 -2.67
C ILE A 207 13.38 -6.34 -3.62
N PHE A 208 12.05 -6.34 -3.75
CA PHE A 208 11.34 -7.25 -4.64
C PHE A 208 11.79 -7.06 -6.09
N ALA A 209 11.91 -5.82 -6.56
CA ALA A 209 12.32 -5.50 -7.91
C ALA A 209 13.77 -5.93 -8.21
N VAL A 210 14.71 -5.69 -7.30
CA VAL A 210 16.11 -6.13 -7.45
C VAL A 210 16.21 -7.65 -7.52
N VAL A 211 15.48 -8.36 -6.65
CA VAL A 211 15.50 -9.82 -6.62
C VAL A 211 14.86 -10.41 -7.88
N HIS A 212 13.66 -9.96 -8.24
CA HIS A 212 12.90 -10.55 -9.35
C HIS A 212 13.48 -10.21 -10.72
N SER A 213 13.98 -8.99 -10.93
CA SER A 213 14.64 -8.62 -12.19
C SER A 213 15.82 -9.52 -12.54
N ARG A 214 16.49 -10.10 -11.53
CA ARG A 214 17.67 -10.97 -11.73
C ARG A 214 17.33 -12.45 -11.77
N ILE A 215 16.36 -12.90 -10.97
CA ILE A 215 15.99 -14.32 -10.91
C ILE A 215 15.13 -14.71 -12.11
N ASN A 216 14.19 -13.85 -12.51
CA ASN A 216 13.28 -14.12 -13.62
C ASN A 216 12.96 -12.82 -14.37
N PRO A 217 13.89 -12.33 -15.23
CA PRO A 217 13.74 -11.06 -15.95
C PRO A 217 12.47 -11.00 -16.83
N ASP A 218 12.11 -12.14 -17.43
CA ASP A 218 10.93 -12.26 -18.28
C ASP A 218 9.65 -12.06 -17.47
N ALA A 219 9.53 -12.74 -16.32
CA ALA A 219 8.36 -12.63 -15.49
C ALA A 219 8.28 -11.27 -14.77
N PHE A 220 9.43 -10.67 -14.43
CA PHE A 220 9.50 -9.30 -13.94
C PHE A 220 8.90 -8.32 -14.95
N SER A 221 9.31 -8.42 -16.22
CA SER A 221 8.84 -7.51 -17.27
C SER A 221 7.39 -7.77 -17.70
N LYS A 222 6.92 -9.01 -17.67
CA LYS A 222 5.56 -9.36 -18.12
C LYS A 222 4.46 -9.17 -17.09
N TYR A 223 4.78 -9.23 -15.81
CA TYR A 223 3.77 -9.28 -14.76
C TYR A 223 3.94 -8.20 -13.68
N PHE A 224 5.16 -7.78 -13.40
CA PHE A 224 5.41 -6.76 -12.38
C PHE A 224 5.52 -5.36 -12.99
N VAL A 225 6.22 -5.25 -14.13
CA VAL A 225 6.39 -4.00 -14.88
C VAL A 225 5.69 -4.08 -16.23
N ILE A 226 4.39 -4.38 -16.17
CA ILE A 226 3.52 -4.40 -17.34
C ILE A 226 2.92 -3.01 -17.55
N GLU A 227 2.78 -2.59 -18.81
CA GLU A 227 1.97 -1.42 -19.18
C GLU A 227 0.54 -1.58 -18.66
N ASP A 228 -0.08 -0.49 -18.20
CA ASP A 228 -1.37 -0.50 -17.48
C ASP A 228 -1.36 -1.40 -16.24
N GLY A 229 -0.19 -1.57 -15.62
CA GLY A 229 0.03 -2.41 -14.47
C GLY A 229 -0.31 -1.74 -13.14
N PHE A 230 -0.16 -2.52 -12.05
CA PHE A 230 -0.36 -2.01 -10.70
C PHE A 230 0.53 -0.80 -10.37
N LEU A 231 1.79 -0.78 -10.84
CA LEU A 231 2.73 0.30 -10.55
C LEU A 231 2.26 1.62 -11.13
N GLU A 232 1.88 1.66 -12.41
CA GLU A 232 1.32 2.86 -13.07
C GLU A 232 0.05 3.37 -12.37
N TYR A 233 -0.94 2.49 -12.14
CA TYR A 233 -2.16 2.88 -11.42
C TYR A 233 -1.89 3.38 -9.99
N ALA A 234 -0.92 2.77 -9.30
CA ALA A 234 -0.51 3.24 -7.98
C ALA A 234 0.23 4.58 -8.05
N THR A 235 1.02 4.82 -9.10
CA THR A 235 1.62 6.12 -9.41
C THR A 235 0.55 7.18 -9.59
N VAL A 236 -0.48 6.91 -10.42
CA VAL A 236 -1.65 7.78 -10.62
C VAL A 236 -2.33 8.09 -9.29
N VAL A 237 -2.61 7.09 -8.46
CA VAL A 237 -3.23 7.28 -7.13
C VAL A 237 -2.36 8.17 -6.24
N GLY A 238 -1.03 7.98 -6.26
CA GLY A 238 -0.08 8.82 -5.53
C GLY A 238 -0.10 10.28 -5.99
N ILE A 239 -0.12 10.51 -7.31
CA ILE A 239 -0.21 11.84 -7.90
C ILE A 239 -1.55 12.51 -7.54
N LEU A 240 -2.67 11.78 -7.65
CA LEU A 240 -4.00 12.26 -7.29
C LEU A 240 -4.10 12.61 -5.80
N ALA A 241 -3.47 11.83 -4.92
CA ALA A 241 -3.36 12.17 -3.51
C ALA A 241 -2.60 13.50 -3.30
N GLY A 242 -1.52 13.72 -4.06
CA GLY A 242 -0.80 14.99 -4.10
C GLY A 242 -1.66 16.17 -4.58
N LEU A 243 -2.45 15.96 -5.63
CA LEU A 243 -3.44 16.93 -6.15
C LEU A 243 -4.45 17.32 -5.07
N VAL A 244 -5.08 16.33 -4.41
CA VAL A 244 -6.05 16.57 -3.33
C VAL A 244 -5.42 17.34 -2.18
N LEU A 245 -4.18 17.00 -1.79
CA LEU A 245 -3.45 17.70 -0.74
C LEU A 245 -3.19 19.17 -1.11
N CYS A 246 -2.79 19.45 -2.35
CA CYS A 246 -2.56 20.81 -2.84
C CYS A 246 -3.85 21.63 -2.89
N ILE A 247 -4.94 21.06 -3.41
CA ILE A 247 -6.27 21.71 -3.41
C ILE A 247 -6.71 22.02 -1.98
N ARG A 248 -6.59 21.05 -1.06
CA ARG A 248 -6.91 21.25 0.35
C ARG A 248 -6.10 22.40 0.96
N ARG A 249 -4.80 22.48 0.68
CA ARG A 249 -3.93 23.58 1.14
C ARG A 249 -4.41 24.93 0.63
N VAL A 250 -4.73 25.03 -0.65
CA VAL A 250 -5.28 26.27 -1.24
C VAL A 250 -6.58 26.67 -0.51
N VAL A 251 -7.52 25.73 -0.34
CA VAL A 251 -8.83 26.02 0.29
C VAL A 251 -8.69 26.46 1.75
N VAL A 252 -7.83 25.79 2.52
CA VAL A 252 -7.62 26.09 3.95
C VAL A 252 -6.83 27.39 4.13
N LEU A 253 -5.80 27.62 3.32
CA LEU A 253 -4.86 28.73 3.50
C LEU A 253 -5.24 30.00 2.74
N ARG A 254 -6.25 29.98 1.85
CA ARG A 254 -6.67 31.15 1.03
C ARG A 254 -7.01 32.42 1.80
N ARG A 255 -7.33 32.32 3.09
CA ARG A 255 -7.67 33.46 3.95
C ARG A 255 -6.48 33.97 4.77
N VAL A 256 -5.35 33.27 4.76
CA VAL A 256 -4.20 33.52 5.64
C VAL A 256 -2.92 33.77 4.84
N ARG A 257 -2.79 33.14 3.67
CA ARG A 257 -1.62 33.25 2.80
C ARG A 257 -1.86 34.21 1.64
N GLU A 258 -0.77 34.80 1.17
CA GLU A 258 -0.79 35.70 0.01
C GLU A 258 -1.07 34.98 -1.30
N ILE A 259 -1.47 35.74 -2.32
CA ILE A 259 -1.86 35.20 -3.63
C ILE A 259 -0.73 34.41 -4.31
N ARG A 260 0.54 34.81 -4.12
CA ARG A 260 1.70 34.12 -4.71
C ARG A 260 1.84 32.68 -4.19
N PHE A 261 1.75 32.50 -2.87
CA PHE A 261 1.76 31.19 -2.22
C PHE A 261 0.66 30.28 -2.78
N LEU A 262 -0.55 30.83 -2.91
CA LEU A 262 -1.71 30.11 -3.44
C LEU A 262 -1.52 29.78 -4.92
N ALA A 263 -1.03 30.72 -5.72
CA ALA A 263 -0.78 30.54 -7.14
C ALA A 263 0.24 29.43 -7.41
N VAL A 264 1.35 29.38 -6.65
CA VAL A 264 2.34 28.30 -6.80
C VAL A 264 1.79 26.96 -6.34
N THR A 265 1.03 26.93 -5.24
CA THR A 265 0.37 25.69 -4.77
C THR A 265 -0.67 25.20 -5.78
N SER A 266 -1.42 26.11 -6.41
CA SER A 266 -2.37 25.81 -7.49
C SER A 266 -1.66 25.34 -8.76
N MET A 267 -0.50 25.92 -9.08
CA MET A 267 0.33 25.44 -10.20
C MET A 267 0.81 24.02 -9.94
N LEU A 268 1.28 23.70 -8.73
CA LEU A 268 1.65 22.34 -8.36
C LEU A 268 0.46 21.38 -8.45
N ALA A 269 -0.74 21.80 -8.05
CA ALA A 269 -1.96 21.03 -8.26
C ALA A 269 -2.21 20.76 -9.75
N LEU A 270 -2.06 21.75 -10.63
CA LEU A 270 -2.18 21.56 -12.08
C LEU A 270 -1.12 20.61 -12.64
N VAL A 271 0.12 20.67 -12.15
CA VAL A 271 1.18 19.72 -12.52
C VAL A 271 0.82 18.30 -12.09
N CYS A 272 0.27 18.10 -10.89
CA CYS A 272 -0.22 16.79 -10.48
C CYS A 272 -1.40 16.33 -11.34
N LEU A 273 -2.36 17.20 -11.67
CA LEU A 273 -3.46 16.85 -12.55
C LEU A 273 -2.96 16.44 -13.94
N PHE A 274 -2.02 17.20 -14.49
CA PHE A 274 -1.39 16.91 -15.78
C PHE A 274 -0.63 15.57 -15.72
N GLY A 275 0.22 15.35 -14.71
CA GLY A 275 0.95 14.09 -14.54
C GLY A 275 0.03 12.89 -14.41
N ALA A 276 -1.01 12.96 -13.58
CA ALA A 276 -1.99 11.88 -13.47
C ALA A 276 -2.73 11.63 -14.79
N GLY A 277 -3.03 12.70 -15.54
CA GLY A 277 -3.61 12.60 -16.88
C GLY A 277 -2.69 11.90 -17.86
N GLU A 278 -1.42 12.28 -17.92
CA GLU A 278 -0.41 11.64 -18.79
C GLU A 278 -0.25 10.14 -18.48
N GLU A 279 -0.21 9.76 -17.20
CA GLU A 279 -0.08 8.35 -16.78
C GLU A 279 -1.25 7.45 -17.22
N VAL A 280 -2.48 7.98 -17.25
CA VAL A 280 -3.66 7.22 -17.76
C VAL A 280 -4.02 7.58 -19.20
N SER A 281 -3.11 8.24 -19.92
CA SER A 281 -3.30 8.72 -21.29
C SER A 281 -4.62 9.46 -21.47
N TRP A 282 -4.90 10.36 -20.53
CA TRP A 282 -6.08 11.20 -20.43
C TRP A 282 -7.42 10.44 -20.45
N GLY A 283 -7.40 9.15 -20.06
CA GLY A 283 -8.57 8.29 -20.02
C GLY A 283 -8.97 7.75 -21.40
N GLN A 284 -8.14 7.88 -22.43
CA GLN A 284 -8.45 7.37 -23.76
C GLN A 284 -8.75 5.88 -23.77
N ARG A 285 -7.92 5.09 -23.08
CA ARG A 285 -8.10 3.64 -22.95
C ARG A 285 -9.40 3.28 -22.22
N ILE A 286 -9.78 4.09 -21.23
CA ILE A 286 -10.99 3.88 -20.41
C ILE A 286 -12.26 4.21 -21.20
N PHE A 287 -12.25 5.31 -21.96
CA PHE A 287 -13.42 5.81 -22.69
C PHE A 287 -13.45 5.41 -24.17
N GLY A 288 -12.45 4.66 -24.65
CA GLY A 288 -12.31 4.27 -26.05
C GLY A 288 -12.12 5.46 -27.00
N ILE A 289 -11.50 6.55 -26.53
CA ILE A 289 -11.30 7.77 -27.32
C ILE A 289 -10.12 7.56 -28.26
N GLN A 290 -10.36 7.66 -29.56
CA GLN A 290 -9.29 7.55 -30.55
C GLN A 290 -8.37 8.77 -30.55
N SER A 291 -7.09 8.51 -30.79
CA SER A 291 -6.09 9.56 -30.89
C SER A 291 -6.22 10.32 -32.21
N PRO A 292 -6.03 11.66 -32.21
CA PRO A 292 -5.93 12.45 -33.43
C PRO A 292 -4.81 11.97 -34.34
N GLU A 293 -4.94 12.17 -35.65
CA GLU A 293 -3.99 11.72 -36.68
C GLU A 293 -2.53 12.06 -36.37
N TYR A 294 -2.28 13.29 -35.91
CA TYR A 294 -0.93 13.73 -35.53
C TYR A 294 -0.27 12.80 -34.50
N PHE A 295 -1.02 12.35 -33.50
CA PHE A 295 -0.52 11.48 -32.44
C PHE A 295 -0.37 10.04 -32.91
N LEU A 296 -1.20 9.56 -33.84
CA LEU A 296 -1.04 8.22 -34.43
C LEU A 296 0.31 8.06 -35.13
N ASP A 297 0.80 9.15 -35.75
CA ASP A 297 2.05 9.14 -36.52
C ASP A 297 3.29 9.48 -35.68
N ASN A 298 3.14 10.23 -34.58
CA ASN A 298 4.26 10.80 -33.82
C ASN A 298 4.34 10.32 -32.36
N ASN A 299 3.39 9.51 -31.89
CA ASN A 299 3.38 8.93 -30.56
C ASN A 299 3.72 7.44 -30.63
N LEU A 300 4.70 6.99 -29.83
CA LEU A 300 5.19 5.61 -29.85
C LEU A 300 4.14 4.57 -29.41
N GLN A 301 3.15 5.00 -28.61
CA GLN A 301 2.04 4.18 -28.14
C GLN A 301 0.71 4.56 -28.80
N GLN A 302 0.73 5.45 -29.81
CA GLN A 302 -0.45 5.93 -30.53
C GLN A 302 -1.50 6.62 -29.64
N GLU A 303 -1.04 7.34 -28.62
CA GLU A 303 -1.87 8.03 -27.61
C GLU A 303 -1.80 9.56 -27.73
N THR A 304 -2.80 10.25 -27.18
CA THR A 304 -2.85 11.74 -27.08
C THR A 304 -1.93 12.33 -26.03
N GLY A 305 -1.30 11.49 -25.20
CA GLY A 305 -0.33 11.92 -24.21
C GLY A 305 0.88 12.57 -24.86
N LEU A 306 1.39 13.64 -24.23
CA LEU A 306 2.68 14.22 -24.58
C LEU A 306 3.85 13.33 -24.15
N HIS A 307 3.62 12.44 -23.18
CA HIS A 307 4.63 11.57 -22.60
C HIS A 307 5.28 10.68 -23.68
N ASN A 308 4.48 10.09 -24.58
CA ASN A 308 4.97 9.13 -25.58
C ASN A 308 5.27 9.73 -26.96
N LEU A 309 5.24 11.06 -27.08
CA LEU A 309 5.63 11.74 -28.32
C LEU A 309 7.13 11.52 -28.62
N ALA A 310 7.43 11.30 -29.88
CA ALA A 310 8.78 11.15 -30.38
C ALA A 310 9.00 11.99 -31.64
N PHE A 311 10.16 12.63 -31.72
CA PHE A 311 10.56 13.46 -32.85
C PHE A 311 11.84 12.92 -33.47
N GLU A 312 11.90 12.85 -34.79
CA GLU A 312 13.16 12.56 -35.48
C GLU A 312 13.97 13.84 -35.65
N VAL A 313 15.15 13.91 -35.02
CA VAL A 313 16.09 15.01 -35.18
C VAL A 313 17.43 14.42 -35.60
N ASN A 314 17.93 14.80 -36.78
CA ASN A 314 19.19 14.32 -37.34
C ASN A 314 19.29 12.78 -37.46
N GLY A 315 18.20 12.12 -37.83
CA GLY A 315 18.14 10.65 -37.97
C GLY A 315 18.15 9.89 -36.64
N ARG A 316 17.93 10.56 -35.51
CA ARG A 316 17.73 9.94 -34.20
C ARG A 316 16.34 10.29 -33.67
N THR A 317 15.61 9.27 -33.25
CA THR A 317 14.31 9.41 -32.59
C THR A 317 14.52 9.86 -31.15
N ILE A 318 14.13 11.09 -30.82
CA ILE A 318 14.17 11.65 -29.48
C ILE A 318 12.75 11.58 -28.91
N SER A 319 12.57 10.73 -27.89
CA SER A 319 11.32 10.64 -27.14
C SER A 319 11.23 11.76 -26.08
N VAL A 320 10.06 12.40 -26.00
CA VAL A 320 9.76 13.45 -25.02
C VAL A 320 9.82 12.91 -23.60
N ASN A 321 9.34 11.69 -23.34
CA ASN A 321 9.52 10.98 -22.07
C ASN A 321 10.98 11.06 -21.60
N LYS A 322 11.89 10.46 -22.38
CA LYS A 322 13.31 10.34 -22.00
C LYS A 322 13.99 11.69 -21.76
N LEU A 323 13.61 12.71 -22.52
CA LEU A 323 14.22 14.04 -22.42
C LEU A 323 13.67 14.83 -21.22
N VAL A 324 12.35 15.02 -21.16
CA VAL A 324 11.70 15.92 -20.19
C VAL A 324 11.49 15.21 -18.85
N PHE A 325 10.91 14.01 -18.87
CA PHE A 325 10.57 13.24 -17.68
C PHE A 325 11.74 12.39 -17.17
N GLY A 326 12.62 11.93 -18.06
CA GLY A 326 13.89 11.31 -17.65
C GLY A 326 14.92 12.33 -17.20
N THR A 327 15.57 13.00 -18.16
CA THR A 327 16.75 13.84 -17.88
C THR A 327 16.38 15.14 -17.15
N GLY A 328 15.29 15.80 -17.56
CA GLY A 328 14.83 17.07 -17.00
C GLY A 328 14.43 16.95 -15.52
N LEU A 329 13.58 15.98 -15.17
CA LEU A 329 13.20 15.73 -13.78
C LEU A 329 14.39 15.32 -12.93
N ALA A 330 15.30 14.47 -13.43
CA ALA A 330 16.50 14.10 -12.70
C ALA A 330 17.38 15.32 -12.38
N LEU A 331 17.64 16.19 -13.35
CA LEU A 331 18.41 17.42 -13.12
C LEU A 331 17.70 18.37 -12.15
N GLY A 332 16.38 18.55 -12.30
CA GLY A 332 15.56 19.35 -11.40
C GLY A 332 15.61 18.83 -9.96
N LEU A 333 15.51 17.51 -9.79
CA LEU A 333 15.64 16.84 -8.49
C LEU A 333 17.03 17.06 -7.89
N LEU A 334 18.11 16.94 -8.67
CA LEU A 334 19.46 17.21 -8.18
C LEU A 334 19.63 18.66 -7.72
N ILE A 335 19.13 19.63 -8.48
CA ILE A 335 19.14 21.05 -8.08
C ILE A 335 18.33 21.23 -6.79
N TYR A 336 17.14 20.63 -6.72
CA TYR A 336 16.28 20.71 -5.54
C TYR A 336 16.93 20.13 -4.27
N LEU A 337 17.55 18.94 -4.38
CA LEU A 337 18.15 18.25 -3.24
C LEU A 337 19.52 18.82 -2.84
N PHE A 338 20.38 19.18 -3.80
CA PHE A 338 21.78 19.56 -3.53
C PHE A 338 22.05 21.06 -3.59
N VAL A 339 21.17 21.86 -4.19
CA VAL A 339 21.29 23.33 -4.23
C VAL A 339 20.24 23.98 -3.36
N MET A 340 18.96 23.72 -3.62
CA MET A 340 17.88 24.41 -2.90
C MET A 340 17.82 24.00 -1.42
N ALA A 341 17.91 22.71 -1.09
CA ALA A 341 17.80 22.26 0.31
C ALA A 341 18.95 22.75 1.21
N PRO A 342 20.24 22.72 0.81
CA PRO A 342 21.31 23.31 1.61
C PRO A 342 21.20 24.83 1.71
N LEU A 343 20.86 25.53 0.63
CA LEU A 343 20.67 26.99 0.66
C LEU A 343 19.51 27.40 1.57
N TYR A 344 18.41 26.64 1.58
CA TYR A 344 17.29 26.87 2.50
C TYR A 344 17.73 26.78 3.97
N ARG A 345 18.58 25.80 4.31
CA ARG A 345 19.01 25.59 5.71
C ARG A 345 20.10 26.56 6.16
N THR A 346 20.85 27.16 5.23
CA THR A 346 22.01 28.01 5.53
C THR A 346 21.74 29.50 5.33
N ARG A 347 20.81 29.87 4.45
CA ARG A 347 20.54 31.28 4.09
C ARG A 347 19.10 31.68 4.41
N PRO A 348 18.87 32.51 5.45
CA PRO A 348 17.52 32.93 5.84
C PRO A 348 16.73 33.63 4.74
N GLY A 349 17.38 34.44 3.89
CA GLY A 349 16.72 35.11 2.77
C GLY A 349 16.17 34.15 1.72
N VAL A 350 16.92 33.07 1.43
CA VAL A 350 16.47 32.01 0.51
C VAL A 350 15.34 31.21 1.15
N ALA A 351 15.44 30.90 2.45
CA ALA A 351 14.38 30.22 3.18
C ALA A 351 13.06 31.00 3.14
N HIS A 352 13.12 32.29 3.45
CA HIS A 352 11.97 33.18 3.40
C HIS A 352 11.35 33.23 2.00
N TRP A 353 12.17 33.36 0.95
CA TRP A 353 11.68 33.38 -0.43
C TRP A 353 10.99 32.06 -0.82
N LEU A 354 11.59 30.91 -0.52
CA LEU A 354 11.03 29.59 -0.81
C LEU A 354 9.73 29.31 -0.03
N ASP A 355 9.65 29.78 1.23
CA ASP A 355 8.44 29.65 2.05
C ASP A 355 7.27 30.48 1.49
N HIS A 356 7.54 31.68 0.94
CA HIS A 356 6.52 32.49 0.27
C HIS A 356 6.05 31.86 -1.05
N MET A 357 6.94 31.14 -1.72
CA MET A 357 6.64 30.36 -2.92
C MET A 357 5.96 29.01 -2.59
N ALA A 358 5.64 28.73 -1.33
CA ALA A 358 5.01 27.48 -0.90
C ALA A 358 5.79 26.21 -1.29
N VAL A 359 7.11 26.31 -1.48
CA VAL A 359 7.93 25.17 -1.88
C VAL A 359 8.10 24.23 -0.69
N PRO A 360 7.62 22.97 -0.77
CA PRO A 360 7.83 22.01 0.29
C PRO A 360 9.31 21.64 0.30
N MET A 361 9.99 21.80 1.42
CA MET A 361 11.44 21.51 1.52
C MET A 361 11.70 20.11 2.07
N PRO A 362 12.71 19.38 1.55
CA PRO A 362 12.89 17.98 1.88
C PRO A 362 13.58 17.80 3.24
N ARG A 363 13.09 16.83 4.01
CA ARG A 363 13.76 16.31 5.20
C ARG A 363 14.89 15.37 4.79
N ASN A 364 15.83 15.09 5.69
CA ASN A 364 16.99 14.25 5.39
C ASN A 364 16.61 12.86 4.87
N TYR A 365 15.55 12.25 5.40
CA TYR A 365 15.11 10.93 4.93
C TYR A 365 14.43 11.00 3.54
N HIS A 366 13.84 12.14 3.13
CA HIS A 366 13.37 12.31 1.75
C HIS A 366 14.56 12.34 0.79
N ILE A 367 15.60 13.13 1.12
CA ILE A 367 16.84 13.21 0.33
C ILE A 367 17.47 11.81 0.22
N ALA A 368 17.65 11.11 1.36
CA ALA A 368 18.18 9.76 1.37
C ALA A 368 17.30 8.78 0.58
N GLY A 369 15.97 8.89 0.69
CA GLY A 369 15.02 8.06 -0.05
C GLY A 369 15.14 8.23 -1.57
N TYR A 370 15.14 9.47 -2.07
CA TYR A 370 15.33 9.73 -3.50
C TYR A 370 16.66 9.19 -4.02
N LEU A 371 17.76 9.45 -3.30
CA LEU A 371 19.08 8.96 -3.71
C LEU A 371 19.16 7.44 -3.66
N LEU A 372 18.58 6.81 -2.64
CA LEU A 372 18.55 5.36 -2.52
C LEU A 372 17.74 4.74 -3.66
N ILE A 373 16.57 5.28 -3.99
CA ILE A 373 15.75 4.80 -5.11
C ILE A 373 16.56 4.85 -6.41
N VAL A 374 17.11 6.01 -6.77
CA VAL A 374 17.88 6.18 -8.00
C VAL A 374 19.08 5.24 -8.02
N LEU A 375 19.83 5.16 -6.92
CA LEU A 375 21.01 4.30 -6.82
C LEU A 375 20.66 2.81 -6.93
N VAL A 376 19.62 2.36 -6.23
CA VAL A 376 19.19 0.95 -6.24
C VAL A 376 18.64 0.58 -7.61
N VAL A 377 17.77 1.41 -8.19
CA VAL A 377 17.15 1.08 -9.48
C VAL A 377 18.18 1.12 -10.60
N GLU A 378 19.00 2.17 -10.71
CA GLU A 378 19.96 2.31 -11.79
C GLU A 378 21.13 1.30 -11.70
N LEU A 379 21.57 0.94 -10.49
CA LEU A 379 22.71 0.03 -10.32
C LEU A 379 22.31 -1.44 -10.16
N LEU A 380 21.12 -1.73 -9.63
CA LEU A 380 20.78 -3.09 -9.20
C LEU A 380 19.62 -3.74 -9.97
N VAL A 381 18.67 -2.97 -10.51
CA VAL A 381 17.53 -3.50 -11.28
C VAL A 381 17.95 -3.73 -12.73
N ASP A 382 17.95 -4.98 -13.15
CA ASP A 382 18.36 -5.39 -14.50
C ASP A 382 17.12 -5.51 -15.42
N SER A 383 16.64 -4.37 -15.91
CA SER A 383 15.52 -4.31 -16.85
C SER A 383 15.54 -3.00 -17.64
N THR A 384 15.07 -3.06 -18.89
CA THR A 384 14.84 -1.87 -19.73
C THR A 384 13.68 -1.01 -19.23
N GLN A 385 12.74 -1.59 -18.48
CA GLN A 385 11.55 -0.92 -17.93
C GLN A 385 11.75 -0.49 -16.47
N ARG A 386 13.00 -0.37 -15.99
CA ARG A 386 13.29 0.01 -14.61
C ARG A 386 12.75 1.40 -14.20
N GLY A 387 12.40 2.24 -15.18
CA GLY A 387 11.78 3.55 -14.97
C GLY A 387 10.52 3.48 -14.13
N GLU A 388 9.62 2.53 -14.43
CA GLU A 388 8.36 2.30 -13.69
C GLU A 388 8.56 2.11 -12.18
N VAL A 389 9.62 1.38 -11.80
CA VAL A 389 9.96 1.16 -10.39
C VAL A 389 10.42 2.47 -9.75
N THR A 390 11.20 3.28 -10.47
CA THR A 390 11.64 4.61 -10.01
C THR A 390 10.45 5.55 -9.83
N GLU A 391 9.50 5.54 -10.77
CA GLU A 391 8.32 6.41 -10.74
C GLU A 391 7.39 6.04 -9.59
N PHE A 392 7.03 4.75 -9.46
CA PHE A 392 6.19 4.26 -8.37
C PHE A 392 6.80 4.53 -6.98
N THR A 393 8.07 4.19 -6.79
CA THR A 393 8.72 4.41 -5.47
C THR A 393 9.01 5.89 -5.22
N GLY A 394 9.35 6.63 -6.29
CA GLY A 394 9.60 8.06 -6.26
C GLY A 394 8.36 8.88 -5.93
N ILE A 395 7.18 8.50 -6.45
CA ILE A 395 5.93 9.21 -6.14
C ILE A 395 5.56 9.09 -4.67
N ILE A 396 5.90 7.98 -4.00
CA ILE A 396 5.65 7.80 -2.57
C ILE A 396 6.54 8.76 -1.78
N ILE A 397 7.84 8.86 -2.10
CA ILE A 397 8.74 9.83 -1.44
C ILE A 397 8.31 11.27 -1.73
N PHE A 398 7.85 11.55 -2.95
CA PHE A 398 7.28 12.85 -3.30
C PHE A 398 6.04 13.18 -2.48
N LEU A 399 5.10 12.25 -2.33
CA LEU A 399 3.91 12.44 -1.52
C LEU A 399 4.26 12.66 -0.05
N LEU A 400 5.22 11.90 0.49
CA LEU A 400 5.74 12.12 1.85
C LEU A 400 6.39 13.50 2.00
N ASN A 401 7.12 13.95 0.98
CA ASN A 401 7.71 15.28 0.96
C ASN A 401 6.66 16.39 0.90
N LEU A 402 5.60 16.20 0.12
CA LEU A 402 4.47 17.11 0.11
C LEU A 402 3.76 17.11 1.45
N TRP A 403 3.48 15.96 2.06
CA TRP A 403 2.68 15.87 3.28
C TRP A 403 3.47 16.28 4.54
N PHE A 404 4.72 15.82 4.67
CA PHE A 404 5.57 16.03 5.84
C PHE A 404 6.85 16.83 5.50
N PRO A 405 6.75 18.03 4.92
CA PRO A 405 7.94 18.79 4.55
C PRO A 405 8.72 19.27 5.79
N TYR A 406 9.98 19.65 5.58
CA TYR A 406 10.83 20.25 6.60
C TYR A 406 10.22 21.56 7.13
N ASN A 407 9.67 22.37 6.23
CA ASN A 407 9.01 23.64 6.53
C ASN A 407 7.50 23.48 6.80
N ALA A 408 7.06 22.38 7.44
CA ALA A 408 5.64 22.09 7.69
C ALA A 408 4.82 23.23 8.30
N HIS A 409 5.44 24.03 9.19
CA HIS A 409 4.85 25.21 9.82
C HIS A 409 4.23 26.21 8.82
N ILE A 410 4.70 26.23 7.57
CA ILE A 410 4.12 27.15 6.57
C ILE A 410 2.72 26.73 6.10
N TYR A 411 2.32 25.48 6.34
CA TYR A 411 1.05 24.91 5.89
C TYR A 411 0.01 24.71 7.00
N HIS A 412 0.37 24.97 8.26
CA HIS A 412 -0.53 24.79 9.41
C HIS A 412 -1.19 26.12 9.79
N GLN A 413 -2.52 26.19 9.66
CA GLN A 413 -3.26 27.43 9.92
C GLN A 413 -3.11 27.93 11.36
N HIS A 414 -3.01 27.04 12.35
CA HIS A 414 -2.82 27.41 13.76
C HIS A 414 -1.47 28.12 13.97
N ASP A 415 -0.38 27.58 13.42
CA ASP A 415 0.95 28.18 13.51
C ASP A 415 1.02 29.58 12.88
N LEU A 416 0.11 29.88 11.94
CA LEU A 416 0.03 31.16 11.24
C LEU A 416 -0.89 32.18 11.90
N MET A 417 -1.83 31.71 12.72
CA MET A 417 -2.76 32.56 13.47
C MET A 417 -2.29 32.83 14.91
N ASP A 418 -1.39 32.00 15.43
CA ASP A 418 -0.73 32.20 16.71
C ASP A 418 0.34 33.30 16.62
N ARG A 419 0.00 34.51 17.05
CA ARG A 419 0.88 35.68 17.08
C ARG A 419 1.93 35.62 18.20
N ASP A 420 1.75 34.73 19.17
CA ASP A 420 2.66 34.58 20.32
C ASP A 420 3.70 33.47 20.10
N SER A 421 3.62 32.77 18.96
CA SER A 421 4.65 31.84 18.49
C SER A 421 6.02 32.54 18.43
N PRO A 422 7.07 32.01 19.09
CA PRO A 422 8.43 32.58 19.08
C PRO A 422 9.00 32.82 17.68
N ARG A 423 8.44 32.17 16.65
CA ARG A 423 8.90 32.24 15.26
C ARG A 423 8.26 33.38 14.45
N TYR A 424 7.13 33.95 14.89
CA TYR A 424 6.54 35.15 14.26
C TYR A 424 7.22 36.44 14.76
N ASN A 425 7.70 36.42 16.01
CA ASN A 425 8.38 37.54 16.67
C ASN A 425 9.89 37.62 16.41
N SER A 426 10.40 36.91 15.39
CA SER A 426 11.77 37.14 14.90
C SER A 426 11.72 38.26 13.87
N PRO A 427 12.05 39.53 14.20
CA PRO A 427 12.21 40.54 13.16
C PRO A 427 13.29 40.07 12.18
N PRO A 428 13.17 40.36 10.87
CA PRO A 428 14.29 40.16 9.97
C PRO A 428 15.49 40.89 10.58
N ALA A 429 16.62 40.19 10.72
CA ALA A 429 17.88 40.83 11.04
C ALA A 429 18.04 41.99 10.05
N LYS A 430 17.96 43.22 10.57
CA LYS A 430 18.10 44.45 9.79
C LYS A 430 19.48 44.44 9.11
N PRO A 431 19.59 45.04 7.91
CA PRO A 431 20.61 44.75 6.89
C PRO A 431 22.05 44.85 7.38
#